data_AF-A0A956B5M4-F1
#
_entry.id   AF-A0A956B5M4-F1
#
_cell.length_a   1.000
_cell.length_b   1.000
_cell.length_c   1.000
_cell.angle_alpha   90.00
_cell.angle_beta   90.00
_cell.angle_gamma   90.00
#
_symmetry.space_group_name_H-M   'P 1'
#
loop_
_entity.id
_entity.type
_entity.pdbx_description
1 polymer ?
#
loop_
_entity_poly.entity_id
_entity_poly.type
_entity_poly.pdbx_seq_one_letter_code
_entity_poly.pdbx_strand_id
1 'polypeptide(L)'
;MAQSAPTAKTALDRSLVAVEVLVAVAVVAAIVGKTYGAAPTAVFLVTGGAVAFTVFSVARMLGSLRDPTLDMVEKVEDEARAALEHEKLLLLQGIKELEADAAVGKVDPEDYKILRAKSEADALAIIQRIKAQDDKWLKAAEGLVERRLGAAAAATPSAPTKKAAPAARPAPAAALDGLYDHRPVRFEPGPSGVLVCAGCQTENTEDGRFCIGCGRPRSPEGEAQA
;
A
#
# COMPACT_ATOMS: atom_id res chain seq x y z
N MET A 1 26.89 4.32 -11.44
CA MET A 1 25.92 5.38 -11.81
C MET A 1 26.28 6.63 -11.03
N ALA A 2 26.73 7.67 -11.74
CA ALA A 2 27.23 8.90 -11.14
C ALA A 2 26.06 9.76 -10.65
N GLN A 3 26.05 10.10 -9.35
CA GLN A 3 25.11 11.06 -8.80
C GLN A 3 25.48 12.45 -9.34
N SER A 4 24.64 13.01 -10.20
CA SER A 4 24.77 14.38 -10.70
C SER A 4 24.64 15.34 -9.51
N ALA A 5 25.72 16.02 -9.14
CA ALA A 5 25.68 17.08 -8.14
C ALA A 5 24.66 18.16 -8.56
N PRO A 6 23.89 18.74 -7.62
CA PRO A 6 23.01 19.86 -7.93
C PRO A 6 23.85 20.99 -8.50
N THR A 7 23.57 21.37 -9.75
CA THR A 7 24.34 22.36 -10.48
C THR A 7 24.25 23.70 -9.75
N ALA A 8 25.40 24.30 -9.40
CA ALA A 8 25.52 25.53 -8.63
C ALA A 8 24.62 26.71 -9.10
N LYS A 9 24.18 26.69 -10.37
CA LYS A 9 23.23 27.64 -10.96
C LYS A 9 21.84 27.62 -10.28
N THR A 10 21.31 26.45 -9.92
CA THR A 10 19.98 26.38 -9.26
C THR A 10 19.96 26.94 -7.84
N ALA A 11 21.08 26.87 -7.13
CA ALA A 11 21.21 27.48 -5.80
C ALA A 11 21.26 29.01 -5.89
N LEU A 12 21.95 29.54 -6.90
CA LEU A 12 22.04 30.98 -7.15
C LEU A 12 20.68 31.57 -7.54
N ASP A 13 19.93 30.90 -8.43
CA ASP A 13 18.60 31.36 -8.87
C ASP A 13 17.59 31.39 -7.71
N ARG A 14 17.63 30.38 -6.82
CA ARG A 14 16.78 30.34 -5.62
C ARG A 14 17.12 31.47 -4.63
N SER A 15 18.40 31.80 -4.48
CA SER A 15 18.83 32.89 -3.61
C SER A 15 18.39 34.26 -4.16
N LEU A 16 18.42 34.44 -5.47
CA LEU A 16 17.97 35.67 -6.13
C LEU A 16 16.46 35.88 -5.94
N VAL A 17 15.66 34.84 -6.18
CA VAL A 17 14.20 34.88 -5.95
C VAL A 17 13.86 35.15 -4.49
N ALA A 18 14.61 34.55 -3.54
CA ALA A 18 14.39 34.79 -2.12
C ALA A 18 14.67 36.26 -1.74
N VAL A 19 15.71 36.86 -2.31
CA VAL A 19 16.04 38.28 -2.11
C VAL A 19 14.94 39.18 -2.68
N GLU A 20 14.45 38.91 -3.90
CA GLU A 20 13.36 39.67 -4.50
C GLU A 20 12.06 39.63 -3.67
N VAL A 21 11.70 38.44 -3.16
CA VAL A 21 10.51 38.28 -2.29
C VAL A 21 10.69 39.05 -0.97
N LEU A 22 11.87 39.00 -0.35
CA LEU A 22 12.14 39.75 0.88
C LEU A 22 12.07 41.26 0.66
N VAL A 23 12.61 41.75 -0.45
CA VAL A 23 12.52 43.17 -0.82
C VAL A 23 11.07 43.58 -1.03
N ALA A 24 10.28 42.79 -1.75
CA ALA A 24 8.86 43.06 -1.97
C ALA A 24 8.06 43.11 -0.65
N VAL A 25 8.27 42.14 0.25
CA VAL A 25 7.63 42.12 1.57
C VAL A 25 8.03 43.34 2.40
N ALA A 26 9.31 43.73 2.38
CA ALA A 26 9.79 44.92 3.09
C ALA A 26 9.17 46.22 2.56
N VAL A 27 9.05 46.36 1.24
CA VAL A 27 8.41 47.53 0.60
C VAL A 27 6.94 47.62 0.99
N VAL A 28 6.20 46.51 0.92
CA VAL A 28 4.77 46.48 1.30
C VAL A 28 4.60 46.78 2.79
N ALA A 29 5.43 46.21 3.67
CA ALA A 29 5.40 46.50 5.09
C ALA A 29 5.68 47.99 5.40
N ALA A 30 6.62 48.61 4.68
CA ALA A 30 6.93 50.03 4.82
C ALA A 30 5.77 50.93 4.36
N ILE A 31 5.09 50.56 3.25
CA ILE A 31 3.89 51.28 2.78
C ILE A 31 2.78 51.18 3.83
N VAL A 32 2.46 49.98 4.30
CA VAL A 32 1.41 49.75 5.32
C VAL A 32 1.72 50.48 6.62
N GLY A 33 2.98 50.49 7.06
CA GLY A 33 3.40 51.21 8.27
C GLY A 33 3.29 52.71 8.13
N LYS A 34 3.57 53.25 6.95
CA LYS A 34 3.40 54.68 6.67
C LYS A 34 1.94 55.10 6.60
N THR A 35 1.05 54.24 6.09
CA THR A 35 -0.37 54.59 5.87
C THR A 35 -1.26 54.29 7.08
N TYR A 36 -1.00 53.22 7.82
CA TYR A 36 -1.90 52.73 8.88
C TYR A 36 -1.24 52.64 10.27
N GLY A 37 0.06 52.93 10.38
CA GLY A 37 0.81 52.92 11.64
C GLY A 37 1.40 51.54 12.00
N ALA A 38 2.09 51.49 13.14
CA ALA A 38 2.92 50.33 13.51
C ALA A 38 2.12 49.05 13.85
N ALA A 39 0.93 49.18 14.45
CA ALA A 39 0.10 48.05 14.85
C ALA A 39 -0.38 47.18 13.66
N PRO A 40 -0.96 47.74 12.58
CA PRO A 40 -1.36 46.94 11.42
C PRO A 40 -0.17 46.36 10.64
N THR A 41 0.99 47.01 10.64
CA THR A 41 2.21 46.43 10.07
C THR A 41 2.67 45.19 10.83
N ALA A 42 2.59 45.21 12.16
CA ALA A 42 2.92 44.04 12.98
C ALA A 42 1.98 42.87 12.68
N VAL A 43 0.66 43.13 12.55
CA VAL A 43 -0.33 42.11 12.17
C VAL A 43 -0.04 41.56 10.79
N PHE A 44 0.26 42.40 9.80
CA PHE A 44 0.63 41.97 8.44
C PHE A 44 1.87 41.07 8.42
N LEU A 45 2.93 41.44 9.13
CA LEU A 45 4.16 40.64 9.18
C LEU A 45 3.95 39.28 9.86
N VAL A 46 3.19 39.24 10.96
CA VAL A 46 2.91 37.99 11.70
C VAL A 46 2.02 37.06 10.87
N THR A 47 0.92 37.59 10.32
CA THR A 47 -0.02 36.78 9.51
C THR A 47 0.60 36.35 8.19
N GLY A 48 1.29 37.25 7.49
CA GLY A 48 2.01 36.94 6.26
C GLY A 48 3.13 35.92 6.48
N GLY A 49 3.88 36.05 7.58
CA GLY A 49 4.90 35.08 7.98
C GLY A 49 4.32 33.69 8.28
N ALA A 50 3.19 33.62 8.98
CA ALA A 50 2.50 32.36 9.25
C ALA A 50 2.06 31.66 7.95
N VAL A 51 1.46 32.39 7.01
CA VAL A 51 1.06 31.84 5.71
C VAL A 51 2.27 31.40 4.88
N ALA A 52 3.34 32.20 4.85
CA ALA A 52 4.56 31.81 4.15
C ALA A 52 5.17 30.52 4.74
N PHE A 53 5.15 30.37 6.06
CA PHE A 53 5.63 29.18 6.74
C PHE A 53 4.77 27.93 6.46
N THR A 54 3.44 28.06 6.41
CA THR A 54 2.58 26.93 6.06
C THR A 54 2.78 26.49 4.62
N VAL A 55 2.85 27.44 3.67
CA VAL A 55 3.14 27.16 2.26
C VAL A 55 4.50 26.49 2.11
N PHE A 56 5.54 26.97 2.80
CA PHE A 56 6.86 26.36 2.81
C PHE A 56 6.84 24.93 3.36
N SER A 57 6.13 24.70 4.46
CA SER A 57 6.02 23.38 5.09
C SER A 57 5.30 22.37 4.19
N VAL A 58 4.22 22.78 3.55
CA VAL A 58 3.49 21.96 2.57
C VAL A 58 4.36 21.69 1.34
N ALA A 59 5.04 22.69 0.81
CA ALA A 59 5.96 22.52 -0.32
C ALA A 59 7.10 21.55 0.02
N ARG A 60 7.66 21.62 1.24
CA ARG A 60 8.68 20.71 1.71
C ARG A 60 8.16 19.28 1.88
N MET A 61 6.95 19.11 2.40
CA MET A 61 6.28 17.80 2.51
C MET A 61 6.02 17.20 1.13
N LEU A 62 5.47 17.98 0.19
CA LEU A 62 5.25 17.56 -1.20
C LEU A 62 6.55 17.26 -1.93
N GLY A 63 7.61 18.02 -1.64
CA GLY A 63 8.96 17.75 -2.15
C GLY A 63 9.50 16.41 -1.65
N SER A 64 9.30 16.10 -0.37
CA SER A 64 9.66 14.80 0.20
C SER A 64 8.86 13.65 -0.40
N LEU A 65 7.59 13.87 -0.74
CA LEU A 65 6.75 12.87 -1.43
C LEU A 65 7.16 12.65 -2.89
N ARG A 66 7.80 13.65 -3.51
CA ARG A 66 8.33 13.60 -4.88
C ARG A 66 9.78 13.18 -4.94
N ASP A 67 10.35 12.71 -3.83
CA ASP A 67 11.75 12.30 -3.82
C ASP A 67 11.93 11.07 -4.72
N PRO A 68 12.67 11.16 -5.83
CA PRO A 68 12.90 10.04 -6.73
C PRO A 68 13.70 8.90 -6.07
N THR A 69 14.32 9.15 -4.90
CA THR A 69 14.97 8.10 -4.10
C THR A 69 13.98 7.27 -3.28
N LEU A 70 12.74 7.74 -3.11
CA LEU A 70 11.64 6.95 -2.53
C LEU A 70 10.93 6.10 -3.59
N ASP A 71 11.22 6.31 -4.87
CA ASP A 71 10.86 5.42 -5.98
C ASP A 71 11.77 4.17 -5.95
N MET A 72 11.77 3.49 -4.80
CA MET A 72 12.55 2.27 -4.51
C MET A 72 11.98 1.04 -5.22
N VAL A 73 10.89 1.23 -5.96
CA VAL A 73 10.40 0.27 -6.93
C VAL A 73 10.63 0.90 -8.28
N GLU A 74 11.89 0.89 -8.73
CA GLU A 74 12.13 0.85 -10.17
C GLU A 74 11.22 -0.27 -10.65
N LYS A 75 10.16 0.12 -11.36
CA LYS A 75 9.09 -0.77 -11.77
C LYS A 75 9.75 -1.68 -12.79
N VAL A 76 10.38 -2.75 -12.31
CA VAL A 76 10.91 -3.83 -13.12
C VAL A 76 9.65 -4.55 -13.60
N GLU A 77 8.94 -3.92 -14.53
CA GLU A 77 8.00 -4.63 -15.38
C GLU A 77 8.85 -5.67 -16.10
N ASP A 78 8.69 -6.91 -15.67
CA ASP A 78 9.29 -8.04 -16.35
C ASP A 78 8.61 -8.14 -17.71
N GLU A 79 9.17 -7.46 -18.72
CA GLU A 79 8.65 -7.42 -20.08
C GLU A 79 8.43 -8.84 -20.63
N ALA A 80 9.27 -9.80 -20.21
CA ALA A 80 9.11 -11.19 -20.59
C ALA A 80 7.87 -11.82 -19.96
N ARG A 81 7.56 -11.52 -18.69
CA ARG A 81 6.32 -11.94 -18.03
C ARG A 81 5.09 -11.29 -18.68
N ALA A 82 5.16 -10.00 -18.97
CA ALA A 82 4.08 -9.26 -19.62
C ALA A 82 3.78 -9.80 -21.03
N ALA A 83 4.82 -10.15 -21.80
CA ALA A 83 4.66 -10.79 -23.10
C ALA A 83 3.96 -12.16 -23.00
N LEU A 84 4.33 -12.99 -22.01
CA LEU A 84 3.67 -14.27 -21.78
C LEU A 84 2.21 -14.12 -21.31
N GLU A 85 1.92 -13.12 -20.48
CA GLU A 85 0.55 -12.80 -20.08
C GLU A 85 -0.30 -12.36 -21.27
N HIS A 86 0.27 -11.56 -22.18
CA HIS A 86 -0.40 -11.15 -23.40
C HIS A 86 -0.66 -12.34 -24.34
N GLU A 87 0.35 -13.20 -24.55
CA GLU A 87 0.22 -14.42 -25.36
C GLU A 87 -0.86 -15.37 -24.80
N LYS A 88 -0.90 -15.54 -23.47
CA LYS A 88 -1.95 -16.30 -22.77
C LYS A 88 -3.34 -15.72 -23.08
N LEU A 89 -3.50 -14.40 -23.00
CA LEU A 89 -4.80 -13.76 -23.25
C LEU A 89 -5.27 -13.99 -24.68
N LEU A 90 -4.38 -13.79 -25.66
CA LEU A 90 -4.69 -14.03 -27.07
C LEU A 90 -5.08 -15.48 -27.33
N LEU A 91 -4.37 -16.44 -26.71
CA LEU A 91 -4.67 -17.86 -26.88
C LEU A 91 -6.00 -18.26 -26.25
N LEU A 92 -6.33 -17.74 -25.06
CA LEU A 92 -7.62 -17.97 -24.41
C LEU A 92 -8.77 -17.36 -25.21
N GLN A 93 -8.57 -16.17 -25.79
CA GLN A 93 -9.52 -15.56 -26.71
C GLN A 93 -9.68 -16.44 -27.97
N GLY A 94 -8.60 -16.92 -28.56
CA GLY A 94 -8.64 -17.81 -29.72
C GLY A 94 -9.40 -19.12 -29.46
N ILE A 95 -9.29 -19.69 -28.25
CA ILE A 95 -10.11 -20.86 -27.85
C ILE A 95 -11.61 -20.49 -27.83
N LYS A 96 -11.96 -19.31 -27.33
CA LYS A 96 -13.34 -18.83 -27.29
C LYS A 96 -13.92 -18.58 -28.68
N GLU A 97 -13.12 -18.03 -29.58
CA GLU A 97 -13.51 -17.85 -30.98
C GLU A 97 -13.69 -19.20 -31.69
N LEU A 98 -12.80 -20.17 -31.43
CA LEU A 98 -12.92 -21.53 -31.95
C LEU A 98 -14.19 -22.24 -31.45
N GLU A 99 -14.53 -22.08 -30.17
CA GLU A 99 -15.79 -22.58 -29.60
C GLU A 99 -17.02 -21.96 -30.29
N ALA A 100 -16.99 -20.66 -30.58
CA ALA A 100 -18.06 -19.96 -31.27
C ALA A 100 -18.19 -20.42 -32.73
N ASP A 101 -17.08 -20.59 -33.46
CA ASP A 101 -17.09 -21.06 -34.84
C ASP A 101 -17.57 -22.52 -34.96
N ALA A 102 -17.21 -23.38 -34.00
CA ALA A 102 -17.75 -24.74 -33.90
C ALA A 102 -19.27 -24.73 -33.63
N ALA A 103 -19.76 -23.84 -32.76
CA ALA A 103 -21.19 -23.70 -32.47
C ALA A 103 -22.01 -23.24 -33.70
N VAL A 104 -21.40 -22.45 -34.59
CA VAL A 104 -22.02 -22.01 -35.86
C VAL A 104 -21.89 -23.08 -36.95
N GLY A 105 -21.13 -24.15 -36.71
CA GLY A 105 -20.89 -25.23 -37.68
C GLY A 105 -19.89 -24.85 -38.78
N LYS A 106 -19.05 -23.82 -38.56
CA LYS A 106 -17.97 -23.47 -39.50
C LYS A 106 -16.78 -24.43 -39.43
N VAL A 107 -16.63 -25.12 -38.30
CA VAL A 107 -15.54 -26.06 -38.03
C VAL A 107 -16.16 -27.44 -37.80
N ASP A 108 -15.57 -28.46 -38.42
CA ASP A 108 -16.01 -29.84 -38.23
C ASP A 108 -15.80 -30.29 -36.77
N PRO A 109 -16.70 -31.11 -36.19
CA PRO A 109 -16.58 -31.54 -34.80
C PRO A 109 -15.30 -32.32 -34.48
N GLU A 110 -14.73 -33.06 -35.43
CA GLU A 110 -13.47 -33.78 -35.22
C GLU A 110 -12.27 -32.84 -35.29
N ASP A 111 -12.25 -31.91 -36.25
CA ASP A 111 -11.21 -30.88 -36.35
C ASP A 111 -11.21 -29.98 -35.10
N TYR A 112 -12.39 -29.63 -34.60
CA TYR A 112 -12.55 -28.84 -33.39
C TYR A 112 -11.88 -29.51 -32.18
N LYS A 113 -12.05 -30.83 -31.98
CA LYS A 113 -11.43 -31.55 -30.86
C LYS A 113 -9.91 -31.47 -30.93
N ILE A 114 -9.34 -31.65 -32.12
CA ILE A 114 -7.89 -31.61 -32.34
C ILE A 114 -7.34 -30.19 -32.08
N LEU A 115 -7.98 -29.18 -32.67
CA LEU A 115 -7.57 -27.79 -32.52
C LEU A 115 -7.70 -27.30 -31.08
N ARG A 116 -8.79 -27.68 -30.39
CA ARG A 116 -9.00 -27.37 -28.98
C ARG A 116 -7.94 -28.00 -28.10
N ALA A 117 -7.69 -29.30 -28.26
CA ALA A 117 -6.68 -30.01 -27.46
C ALA A 117 -5.28 -29.40 -27.63
N LYS A 118 -4.93 -28.99 -28.86
CA LYS A 118 -3.68 -28.31 -29.14
C LYS A 118 -3.60 -26.95 -28.44
N SER A 119 -4.61 -26.09 -28.60
CA SER A 119 -4.64 -24.77 -27.96
C SER A 119 -4.64 -24.85 -26.44
N GLU A 120 -5.31 -25.84 -25.85
CA GLU A 120 -5.27 -26.10 -24.40
C GLU A 120 -3.86 -26.53 -23.93
N ALA A 121 -3.18 -27.40 -24.68
CA ALA A 121 -1.81 -27.79 -24.39
C ALA A 121 -0.84 -26.59 -24.47
N ASP A 122 -1.00 -25.73 -25.47
CA ASP A 122 -0.21 -24.51 -25.63
C ASP A 122 -0.47 -23.53 -24.47
N ALA A 123 -1.72 -23.37 -24.05
CA ALA A 123 -2.09 -22.51 -22.93
C ALA A 123 -1.48 -23.00 -21.60
N LEU A 124 -1.52 -24.31 -21.36
CA LEU A 124 -0.88 -24.93 -20.21
C LEU A 124 0.64 -24.69 -20.21
N ALA A 125 1.29 -24.78 -21.37
CA ALA A 125 2.72 -24.55 -21.51
C ALA A 125 3.11 -23.09 -21.19
N ILE A 126 2.30 -22.10 -21.59
CA ILE A 126 2.52 -20.68 -21.25
C ILE A 126 2.32 -20.46 -19.74
N ILE A 127 1.26 -21.01 -19.15
CA ILE A 127 0.99 -20.89 -17.71
C ILE A 127 2.14 -21.49 -16.88
N GLN A 128 2.70 -22.62 -17.30
CA GLN A 128 3.85 -23.24 -16.64
C GLN A 128 5.10 -22.35 -16.73
N ARG A 129 5.34 -21.69 -17.86
CA ARG A 129 6.46 -20.73 -18.00
C ARG A 129 6.31 -19.53 -17.07
N ILE A 130 5.11 -18.97 -16.96
CA ILE A 130 4.83 -17.86 -16.03
C ILE A 130 5.10 -18.30 -14.59
N LYS A 131 4.60 -19.47 -14.18
CA LYS A 131 4.87 -20.02 -12.83
C LYS A 131 6.36 -20.20 -12.55
N ALA A 132 7.12 -20.71 -13.52
CA ALA A 132 8.56 -20.88 -13.36
C ALA A 132 9.31 -19.54 -13.22
N GLN A 133 8.84 -18.48 -13.89
CA GLN A 133 9.37 -17.12 -13.71
C GLN A 133 9.01 -16.57 -12.33
N ASP A 134 7.76 -16.73 -11.89
CA ASP A 134 7.29 -16.28 -10.57
C ASP A 134 8.09 -16.98 -9.45
N ASP A 135 8.33 -18.29 -9.55
CA ASP A 135 9.13 -19.04 -8.58
C ASP A 135 10.59 -18.54 -8.50
N LYS A 136 11.16 -18.14 -9.64
CA LYS A 136 12.51 -17.56 -9.68
C LYS A 136 12.55 -16.24 -8.93
N TRP A 137 11.56 -15.38 -9.14
CA TRP A 137 11.46 -14.08 -8.45
C TRP A 137 11.19 -14.25 -6.96
N LEU A 138 10.35 -15.21 -6.59
CA LEU A 138 10.04 -15.53 -5.20
C LEU A 138 11.30 -15.97 -4.44
N LYS A 139 12.10 -16.88 -5.01
CA LYS A 139 13.39 -17.30 -4.44
C LYS A 139 14.38 -16.13 -4.30
N ALA A 140 14.42 -15.25 -5.30
CA ALA A 140 15.27 -14.07 -5.25
C ALA A 140 14.84 -13.10 -4.12
N ALA A 141 13.53 -12.92 -3.95
CA ALA A 141 12.96 -12.12 -2.88
C ALA A 141 13.24 -12.73 -1.50
N GLU A 142 13.02 -14.03 -1.32
CA GLU A 142 13.36 -14.76 -0.08
C GLU A 142 14.83 -14.59 0.28
N GLY A 143 15.75 -14.80 -0.67
CA GLY A 143 17.19 -14.61 -0.43
C GLY A 143 17.60 -13.16 -0.13
N LEU A 144 16.82 -12.16 -0.58
CA LEU A 144 17.02 -10.76 -0.18
C LEU A 144 16.52 -10.50 1.24
N VAL A 145 15.36 -11.06 1.60
CA VAL A 145 14.80 -10.97 2.94
C VAL A 145 15.73 -11.62 3.95
N GLU A 146 16.20 -12.84 3.70
CA GLU A 146 17.15 -13.55 4.55
C GLU A 146 18.44 -12.74 4.76
N ARG A 147 19.01 -12.18 3.69
CA ARG A 147 20.19 -11.32 3.79
C ARG A 147 19.95 -10.08 4.63
N ARG A 148 18.78 -9.44 4.51
CA ARG A 148 18.46 -8.25 5.32
C ARG A 148 18.12 -8.58 6.75
N LEU A 149 17.46 -9.69 7.03
CA LEU A 149 17.18 -10.14 8.40
C LEU A 149 18.49 -10.59 9.09
N GLY A 150 19.35 -11.32 8.38
CA GLY A 150 20.68 -11.69 8.87
C GLY A 150 21.60 -10.49 9.07
N ALA A 151 21.58 -9.52 8.15
CA ALA A 151 22.31 -8.27 8.29
C ALA A 151 21.74 -7.36 9.39
N ALA A 152 20.42 -7.31 9.59
CA ALA A 152 19.80 -6.58 10.69
C ALA A 152 20.12 -7.23 12.06
N ALA A 153 20.22 -8.56 12.11
CA ALA A 153 20.68 -9.28 13.30
C ALA A 153 22.19 -9.06 13.55
N ALA A 154 23.00 -8.97 12.50
CA ALA A 154 24.45 -8.71 12.60
C ALA A 154 24.81 -7.23 12.79
N ALA A 155 23.95 -6.29 12.37
CA ALA A 155 24.13 -4.85 12.52
C ALA A 155 23.69 -4.31 13.89
N THR A 156 23.85 -5.12 14.94
CA THR A 156 23.98 -4.60 16.31
C THR A 156 25.39 -4.91 16.77
N PRO A 157 26.31 -3.94 16.65
CA PRO A 157 26.39 -2.94 17.72
C PRO A 157 26.70 -1.53 17.19
N SER A 158 25.87 -0.56 17.56
CA SER A 158 26.31 0.84 17.64
C SER A 158 26.03 1.34 19.05
N ALA A 159 27.08 1.91 19.63
CA ALA A 159 27.28 2.18 21.04
C ALA A 159 26.19 3.07 21.69
N PRO A 160 26.00 2.96 23.01
CA PRO A 160 24.88 3.58 23.70
C PRO A 160 25.14 5.08 23.92
N THR A 161 24.30 5.94 23.34
CA THR A 161 24.11 7.29 23.87
C THR A 161 23.24 7.21 25.11
N LYS A 162 23.83 7.55 26.26
CA LYS A 162 23.17 7.70 27.56
C LYS A 162 21.93 8.59 27.46
N LYS A 163 20.75 8.00 27.67
CA LYS A 163 19.60 8.41 28.52
C LYS A 163 18.26 8.10 27.86
N ALA A 164 17.76 6.91 28.14
CA ALA A 164 16.40 6.68 28.64
C ALA A 164 16.36 5.24 29.15
N ALA A 165 15.89 5.04 30.37
CA ALA A 165 15.68 3.70 30.92
C ALA A 165 14.69 2.94 30.03
N PRO A 166 14.98 1.69 29.63
CA PRO A 166 14.06 0.91 28.81
C PRO A 166 12.92 0.42 29.70
N ALA A 167 11.74 1.05 29.56
CA ALA A 167 10.50 0.34 29.83
C ALA A 167 10.46 -0.85 28.87
N ALA A 168 10.40 -2.06 29.43
CA ALA A 168 10.34 -3.31 28.68
C ALA A 168 9.25 -3.19 27.61
N ARG A 169 9.66 -3.25 26.34
CA ARG A 169 8.74 -3.29 25.21
C ARG A 169 8.11 -4.69 25.24
N PRO A 170 6.79 -4.85 25.50
CA PRO A 170 6.17 -6.15 25.41
C PRO A 170 6.28 -6.65 23.96
N ALA A 171 6.49 -7.96 23.81
CA ALA A 171 6.60 -8.63 22.52
C ALA A 171 5.40 -8.25 21.61
N PRO A 172 5.57 -8.19 20.27
CA PRO A 172 4.53 -7.73 19.35
C PRO A 172 3.21 -8.53 19.44
N ALA A 173 3.26 -9.79 19.90
CA ALA A 173 2.06 -10.57 20.20
C ALA A 173 1.20 -9.96 21.31
N ALA A 174 1.81 -9.44 22.38
CA ALA A 174 1.10 -8.82 23.50
C ALA A 174 0.55 -7.42 23.19
N ALA A 175 1.10 -6.73 22.18
CA ALA A 175 0.60 -5.43 21.73
C ALA A 175 -0.65 -5.55 20.84
N LEU A 176 -0.85 -6.69 20.17
CA LEU A 176 -2.01 -6.97 19.32
C LEU A 176 -3.17 -7.60 20.12
N ASP A 177 -2.87 -8.35 21.18
CA ASP A 177 -3.85 -9.04 22.03
C ASP A 177 -4.84 -8.10 22.76
N GLY A 178 -4.55 -6.80 22.79
CA GLY A 178 -5.42 -5.77 23.38
C GLY A 178 -6.22 -4.95 22.36
N LEU A 179 -5.94 -5.08 21.06
CA LEU A 179 -6.59 -4.26 20.03
C LEU A 179 -7.95 -4.83 19.60
N TYR A 180 -8.12 -6.15 19.71
CA TYR A 180 -9.35 -6.85 19.41
C TYR A 180 -9.78 -7.68 20.62
N ASP A 181 -11.03 -7.50 21.06
CA ASP A 181 -11.61 -8.35 22.10
C ASP A 181 -11.88 -9.74 21.50
N HIS A 182 -11.03 -10.71 21.81
CA HIS A 182 -11.19 -12.11 21.38
C HIS A 182 -12.01 -12.96 22.35
N ARG A 183 -12.58 -12.36 23.42
CA ARG A 183 -13.35 -13.13 24.41
C ARG A 183 -14.58 -13.74 23.74
N PRO A 184 -14.82 -15.05 23.94
CA PRO A 184 -15.97 -15.70 23.34
C PRO A 184 -17.28 -15.12 23.86
N VAL A 185 -18.26 -14.99 22.98
CA VAL A 185 -19.62 -14.55 23.29
C VAL A 185 -20.58 -15.73 23.23
N ARG A 186 -21.60 -15.70 24.10
CA ARG A 186 -22.70 -16.66 24.03
C ARG A 186 -23.70 -16.24 22.95
N PHE A 187 -24.21 -17.23 22.25
CA PHE A 187 -25.26 -17.09 21.25
C PHE A 187 -26.54 -17.63 21.87
N GLU A 188 -27.57 -16.80 21.95
CA GLU A 188 -28.86 -17.16 22.51
C GLU A 188 -29.84 -17.46 21.36
N PRO A 189 -30.74 -18.46 21.51
CA PRO A 189 -31.73 -18.75 20.50
C PRO A 189 -32.70 -17.57 20.37
N GLY A 190 -32.74 -16.98 19.16
CA GLY A 190 -33.71 -15.97 18.78
C GLY A 190 -34.97 -16.59 18.17
N PRO A 191 -36.01 -15.79 17.96
CA PRO A 191 -37.18 -16.23 17.21
C PRO A 191 -36.77 -16.60 15.78
N SER A 192 -37.44 -17.60 15.19
CA SER A 192 -37.25 -17.99 13.78
C SER A 192 -35.91 -18.65 13.42
N GLY A 193 -35.21 -19.29 14.38
CA GLY A 193 -34.03 -20.12 14.09
C GLY A 193 -32.73 -19.33 13.87
N VAL A 194 -32.69 -18.05 14.25
CA VAL A 194 -31.47 -17.24 14.27
C VAL A 194 -30.84 -17.23 15.66
N LEU A 195 -29.53 -17.03 15.72
CA LEU A 195 -28.79 -16.93 16.97
C LEU A 195 -28.45 -15.47 17.28
N VAL A 196 -28.89 -14.97 18.42
CA VAL A 196 -28.63 -13.59 18.86
C VAL A 196 -27.37 -13.56 19.71
N CYS A 197 -26.40 -12.73 19.32
CA CYS A 197 -25.17 -12.56 20.10
C CYS A 197 -25.48 -11.82 21.42
N ALA A 198 -25.22 -12.45 22.57
CA ALA A 198 -25.43 -11.82 23.88
C ALA A 198 -24.53 -10.59 24.13
N GLY A 199 -23.46 -10.43 23.33
CA GLY A 199 -22.51 -9.33 23.47
C GLY A 199 -22.84 -8.05 22.68
N CYS A 200 -23.52 -8.16 21.54
CA CYS A 200 -23.84 -7.00 20.68
C CYS A 200 -25.25 -7.06 20.05
N GLN A 201 -26.05 -8.06 20.41
CA GLN A 201 -27.44 -8.28 19.95
C GLN A 201 -27.61 -8.48 18.44
N THR A 202 -26.54 -8.69 17.70
CA THR A 202 -26.61 -9.00 16.27
C THR A 202 -27.16 -10.41 16.06
N GLU A 203 -28.09 -10.56 15.11
CA GLU A 203 -28.58 -11.85 14.63
C GLU A 203 -27.53 -12.53 13.76
N ASN A 204 -27.30 -13.81 13.99
CA ASN A 204 -26.32 -14.64 13.28
C ASN A 204 -27.00 -15.91 12.78
N THR A 205 -26.40 -16.53 11.77
CA THR A 205 -26.80 -17.84 11.29
C THR A 205 -26.52 -18.93 12.33
N GLU A 206 -27.26 -20.03 12.26
CA GLU A 206 -27.17 -21.15 13.21
C GLU A 206 -25.76 -21.77 13.29
N ASP A 207 -25.04 -21.77 12.17
CA ASP A 207 -23.67 -22.28 11.99
C ASP A 207 -22.57 -21.23 12.23
N GLY A 208 -22.95 -20.04 12.69
CA GLY A 208 -22.01 -18.95 12.94
C GLY A 208 -20.98 -19.29 14.01
N ARG A 209 -19.72 -19.52 13.60
CA ARG A 209 -18.57 -19.68 14.53
C ARG A 209 -18.14 -18.36 15.17
N PHE A 210 -18.48 -17.24 14.55
CA PHE A 210 -18.16 -15.89 14.99
C PHE A 210 -19.38 -14.99 14.81
N CYS A 211 -19.50 -13.94 15.62
CA CYS A 211 -20.57 -12.96 15.46
C CYS A 211 -20.28 -12.03 14.29
N ILE A 212 -21.22 -11.87 13.35
CA ILE A 212 -21.06 -10.99 12.18
C ILE A 212 -20.98 -9.50 12.55
N GLY A 213 -21.54 -9.11 13.70
CA GLY A 213 -21.56 -7.72 14.16
C GLY A 213 -20.30 -7.31 14.91
N CYS A 214 -19.83 -8.13 15.85
CA CYS A 214 -18.69 -7.78 16.72
C CYS A 214 -17.42 -8.61 16.46
N GLY A 215 -17.45 -9.61 15.58
CA GLY A 215 -16.29 -10.45 15.24
C GLY A 215 -15.85 -11.44 16.31
N ARG A 216 -16.49 -11.45 17.49
CA ARG A 216 -16.13 -12.34 18.61
C ARG A 216 -16.51 -13.80 18.34
N PRO A 217 -15.66 -14.78 18.72
CA PRO A 217 -15.97 -16.20 18.53
C PRO A 217 -17.16 -16.64 19.40
N ARG A 218 -17.92 -17.64 18.94
CA ARG A 218 -18.98 -18.28 19.72
C ARG A 218 -18.36 -19.13 20.84
N SER A 219 -18.93 -19.07 22.04
CA SER A 219 -18.49 -19.92 23.16
C SER A 219 -18.76 -21.40 22.87
N PRO A 220 -17.78 -22.31 23.08
CA PRO A 220 -17.95 -23.75 22.86
C PRO A 220 -19.00 -24.39 23.78
N GLU A 221 -19.37 -23.73 24.88
CA GLU A 221 -20.41 -24.20 25.81
C GLU A 221 -21.81 -24.25 25.17
N GLY A 222 -22.02 -23.55 24.05
CA GLY A 222 -23.29 -23.52 23.32
C GLY A 222 -23.40 -24.54 22.18
N GLU A 223 -22.43 -25.45 22.04
CA GLU A 223 -22.39 -26.49 20.99
C GLU A 223 -22.86 -27.87 21.51
N ALA A 224 -22.92 -28.05 22.83
CA ALA A 224 -23.20 -29.35 23.47
C ALA A 224 -24.70 -29.66 23.70
N GLN A 225 -25.63 -28.84 23.19
CA GLN A 225 -27.08 -29.02 23.42
C GLN A 225 -27.95 -28.87 22.16
N ALA A 226 -27.36 -28.89 20.96
CA ALA A 226 -28.09 -28.95 19.70
C ALA A 226 -28.10 -30.38 19.14
#